data_AF-A0A948EWX8-F1
#
_entry.id   AF-A0A948EWX8-F1
#
_cell.length_a   1.000
_cell.length_b   1.000
_cell.length_c   1.000
_cell.angle_alpha   90.00
_cell.angle_beta   90.00
_cell.angle_gamma   90.00
#
_symmetry.space_group_name_H-M   'P 1'
#
loop_
_entity.id
_entity.type
_entity.pdbx_description
1 polymer ?
#
loop_
_entity_poly.entity_id
_entity_poly.type
_entity_poly.pdbx_seq_one_letter_code
_entity_poly.pdbx_strand_id
1 'polypeptide(L)'
;MKPEELLPEVMAQFALDPDGLHGLPHWARVLENALRLAKDTDVNLEVLELFAILHDSRRISDGEDRDHGLRSADFALYCRDRGYLLDDAYFSKLHLAIVGHSKPCSDPGDETIRICWDAEQLDLGRLGITPRSSCMYTEAARDPAVIAWSGNRSRHGHVPNLVTNRWQQYRQLDGRAI
;
A
#
# COMPACT_ATOMS: atom_id res chain seq x y z
N MET A 1 -8.61 12.36 11.66
CA MET A 1 -7.27 11.78 11.77
C MET A 1 -6.74 11.66 10.36
N LYS A 2 -5.50 12.04 10.09
CA LYS A 2 -4.89 11.83 8.76
C LYS A 2 -4.35 10.40 8.66
N PRO A 3 -4.31 9.77 7.47
CA PRO A 3 -3.82 8.40 7.31
C PRO A 3 -2.45 8.14 7.95
N GLU A 4 -1.50 9.06 7.80
CA GLU A 4 -0.14 8.95 8.34
C GLU A 4 -0.07 8.94 9.87
N GLU A 5 -1.11 9.39 10.58
CA GLU A 5 -1.17 9.35 12.04
C GLU A 5 -1.31 7.92 12.58
N LEU A 6 -1.61 6.92 11.71
CA LEU A 6 -1.58 5.50 12.06
C LEU A 6 -0.17 4.90 12.09
N LEU A 7 0.82 5.54 11.47
CA LEU A 7 2.17 4.98 11.33
C LEU A 7 2.81 4.57 12.67
N PRO A 8 2.69 5.32 13.78
CA PRO A 8 3.27 4.89 15.06
C PRO A 8 2.68 3.57 15.56
N GLU A 9 1.35 3.42 15.52
CA GLU A 9 0.66 2.19 15.92
C GLU A 9 1.01 1.03 14.97
N VAL A 10 1.09 1.34 13.66
CA VAL A 10 1.48 0.36 12.64
C VAL A 10 2.88 -0.17 12.93
N MET A 11 3.86 0.72 13.10
CA MET A 11 5.26 0.41 13.33
C MET A 11 5.50 -0.33 14.64
N ALA A 12 4.82 0.06 15.73
CA ALA A 12 4.94 -0.60 17.03
C ALA A 12 4.60 -2.10 16.99
N GLN A 13 3.82 -2.52 15.99
CA GLN A 13 3.39 -3.89 15.82
C GLN A 13 3.94 -4.53 14.52
N PHE A 14 4.74 -3.83 13.72
CA PHE A 14 5.26 -4.36 12.45
C PHE A 14 6.39 -5.35 12.75
N ALA A 15 6.28 -6.57 12.21
CA ALA A 15 7.20 -7.65 12.57
C ALA A 15 8.49 -7.70 11.74
N LEU A 16 8.52 -6.98 10.62
CA LEU A 16 9.65 -6.97 9.68
C LEU A 16 10.47 -5.69 9.81
N ASP A 17 11.60 -5.64 9.11
CA ASP A 17 12.42 -4.43 9.01
C ASP A 17 11.63 -3.30 8.31
N PRO A 18 11.40 -2.15 8.96
CA PRO A 18 10.74 -1.00 8.34
C PRO A 18 11.46 -0.44 7.11
N ASP A 19 12.75 -0.70 6.94
CA ASP A 19 13.52 -0.32 5.74
C ASP A 19 13.70 -1.49 4.75
N GLY A 20 13.11 -2.65 5.05
CA GLY A 20 13.20 -3.88 4.26
C GLY A 20 12.29 -3.94 3.03
N LEU A 21 12.18 -5.14 2.44
CA LEU A 21 11.48 -5.39 1.16
C LEU A 21 9.99 -5.01 1.17
N HIS A 22 9.32 -5.19 2.30
CA HIS A 22 7.91 -4.86 2.51
C HIS A 22 7.72 -3.72 3.52
N GLY A 23 8.75 -2.86 3.70
CA GLY A 23 8.74 -1.75 4.64
C GLY A 23 8.27 -0.40 4.06
N LEU A 24 8.59 0.69 4.75
CA LEU A 24 8.18 2.06 4.42
C LEU A 24 8.54 2.49 2.99
N PRO A 25 9.73 2.17 2.42
CA PRO A 25 10.03 2.52 1.03
C PRO A 25 9.04 1.90 0.04
N HIS A 26 8.61 0.66 0.30
CA HIS A 26 7.64 -0.04 -0.52
C HIS A 26 6.25 0.60 -0.40
N TRP A 27 5.74 0.78 0.82
CA TRP A 27 4.44 1.42 1.06
C TRP A 27 4.36 2.82 0.43
N ALA A 28 5.45 3.59 0.52
CA ALA A 28 5.51 4.91 -0.09
C ALA A 28 5.47 4.86 -1.63
N ARG A 29 6.13 3.88 -2.26
CA ARG A 29 6.07 3.71 -3.73
C ARG A 29 4.68 3.27 -4.16
N VAL A 30 4.03 2.39 -3.40
CA VAL A 30 2.63 2.00 -3.63
C VAL A 30 1.72 3.23 -3.59
N LEU A 31 1.88 4.11 -2.60
CA LEU A 31 1.09 5.34 -2.57
C LEU A 31 1.34 6.24 -3.79
N GLU A 32 2.60 6.48 -4.15
CA GLU A 32 2.88 7.32 -5.34
C GLU A 32 2.37 6.70 -6.64
N ASN A 33 2.42 5.37 -6.77
CA ASN A 33 1.80 4.67 -7.90
C ASN A 33 0.29 4.90 -7.90
N ALA A 34 -0.37 4.71 -6.75
CA ALA A 34 -1.82 4.90 -6.61
C ALA A 34 -2.26 6.33 -6.94
N LEU A 35 -1.54 7.35 -6.42
CA LEU A 35 -1.82 8.76 -6.72
C LEU A 35 -1.62 9.10 -8.20
N ARG A 36 -0.64 8.47 -8.86
CA ARG A 36 -0.43 8.62 -10.31
C ARG A 36 -1.61 8.06 -11.09
N LEU A 37 -2.08 6.86 -10.73
CA LEU A 37 -3.22 6.21 -11.38
C LEU A 37 -4.53 6.97 -11.14
N ALA A 38 -4.67 7.60 -9.96
CA ALA A 38 -5.89 8.31 -9.57
C ALA A 38 -6.07 9.70 -10.21
N LYS A 39 -5.05 10.23 -10.91
CA LYS A 39 -4.98 11.64 -11.36
C LYS A 39 -6.24 12.13 -12.09
N ASP A 40 -6.82 11.29 -12.94
CA ASP A 40 -7.99 11.62 -13.77
C ASP A 40 -9.23 10.79 -13.37
N THR A 41 -9.32 10.45 -12.08
CA THR A 41 -10.42 9.65 -11.50
C THR A 41 -11.08 10.40 -10.33
N ASP A 42 -12.28 9.98 -9.92
CA ASP A 42 -13.01 10.54 -8.77
C ASP A 42 -12.95 9.63 -7.53
N VAL A 43 -11.84 8.90 -7.38
CA VAL A 43 -11.67 7.99 -6.23
C VAL A 43 -11.28 8.76 -4.97
N ASN A 44 -11.68 8.22 -3.81
CA ASN A 44 -11.27 8.80 -2.53
C ASN A 44 -9.79 8.48 -2.25
N LEU A 45 -8.94 9.51 -2.31
CA LEU A 45 -7.50 9.39 -2.10
C LEU A 45 -7.13 8.90 -0.69
N GLU A 46 -7.98 9.14 0.31
CA GLU A 46 -7.75 8.68 1.68
C GLU A 46 -7.74 7.14 1.76
N VAL A 47 -8.58 6.47 0.96
CA VAL A 47 -8.55 5.00 0.84
C VAL A 47 -7.22 4.52 0.27
N LEU A 48 -6.65 5.25 -0.70
CA LEU A 48 -5.37 4.89 -1.31
C LEU A 48 -4.20 5.08 -0.32
N GLU A 49 -4.22 6.19 0.44
CA GLU A 49 -3.23 6.46 1.50
C GLU A 49 -3.26 5.37 2.59
N LEU A 50 -4.46 5.00 3.05
CA LEU A 50 -4.62 3.96 4.06
C LEU A 50 -4.24 2.58 3.54
N PHE A 51 -4.62 2.24 2.31
CA PHE A 51 -4.23 0.98 1.70
C PHE A 51 -2.70 0.85 1.66
N ALA A 52 -2.01 1.90 1.20
CA ALA A 52 -0.55 1.91 1.15
C ALA A 52 0.10 1.67 2.53
N ILE A 53 -0.44 2.29 3.60
CA ILE A 53 0.08 2.14 4.97
C ILE A 53 -0.26 0.76 5.57
N LEU A 54 -1.41 0.17 5.23
CA LEU A 54 -1.97 -0.96 5.97
C LEU A 54 -1.82 -2.32 5.27
N HIS A 55 -1.82 -2.40 3.94
CA HIS A 55 -1.98 -3.68 3.22
C HIS A 55 -0.97 -4.76 3.63
N ASP A 56 0.31 -4.39 3.78
CA ASP A 56 1.40 -5.28 4.20
C ASP A 56 1.81 -5.12 5.69
N SER A 57 1.10 -4.28 6.45
CA SER A 57 1.45 -3.93 7.83
C SER A 57 1.43 -5.10 8.82
N ARG A 58 0.82 -6.22 8.46
CA ARG A 58 0.72 -7.43 9.29
C ARG A 58 1.45 -8.64 8.70
N ARG A 59 2.42 -8.40 7.82
CA ARG A 59 3.36 -9.44 7.39
C ARG A 59 4.19 -9.96 8.55
N ILE A 60 4.49 -11.25 8.52
CA ILE A 60 5.41 -11.92 9.45
C ILE A 60 6.62 -12.54 8.75
N SER A 61 6.66 -12.46 7.42
CA SER A 61 7.79 -12.91 6.59
C SER A 61 7.90 -12.03 5.34
N ASP A 62 9.12 -11.83 4.83
CA ASP A 62 9.35 -11.28 3.48
C ASP A 62 9.11 -12.32 2.37
N GLY A 63 9.02 -13.60 2.74
CA GLY A 63 8.73 -14.68 1.81
C GLY A 63 7.23 -14.95 1.68
N GLU A 64 6.90 -16.24 1.67
CA GLU A 64 5.51 -16.67 1.64
C GLU A 64 4.80 -16.34 2.95
N ASP A 65 3.70 -15.61 2.82
CA ASP A 65 2.81 -15.26 3.91
C ASP A 65 1.41 -15.13 3.32
N ARG A 66 0.60 -16.19 3.33
CA ARG A 66 -0.67 -16.18 2.57
C ARG A 66 -1.77 -15.36 3.23
N ASP A 67 -1.69 -15.20 4.55
CA ASP A 67 -2.77 -14.64 5.36
C ASP A 67 -2.50 -13.19 5.80
N HIS A 68 -1.42 -12.55 5.34
CA HIS A 68 -1.10 -11.16 5.70
C HIS A 68 -2.24 -10.20 5.36
N GLY A 69 -2.90 -10.37 4.20
CA GLY A 69 -4.05 -9.54 3.82
C GLY A 69 -5.20 -9.64 4.82
N LEU A 70 -5.52 -10.85 5.33
CA LEU A 70 -6.54 -11.03 6.36
C LEU A 70 -6.14 -10.36 7.67
N ARG A 71 -4.90 -10.59 8.14
CA ARG A 71 -4.42 -9.96 9.37
C ARG A 71 -4.38 -8.43 9.26
N SER A 72 -3.96 -7.89 8.12
CA SER A 72 -3.95 -6.46 7.85
C SER A 72 -5.37 -5.88 7.82
N ALA A 73 -6.36 -6.62 7.34
CA ALA A 73 -7.76 -6.21 7.35
C ALA A 73 -8.33 -6.20 8.79
N ASP A 74 -8.02 -7.21 9.60
CA ASP A 74 -8.36 -7.24 11.04
C ASP A 74 -7.73 -6.06 11.78
N PHE A 75 -6.49 -5.71 11.45
CA PHE A 75 -5.82 -4.55 12.01
C PHE A 75 -6.46 -3.22 11.56
N ALA A 76 -6.92 -3.13 10.31
CA ALA A 76 -7.67 -1.97 9.83
C ALA A 76 -8.99 -1.77 10.58
N LEU A 77 -9.71 -2.87 10.91
CA LEU A 77 -10.89 -2.85 11.78
C LEU A 77 -10.55 -2.35 13.19
N TYR A 78 -9.48 -2.87 13.79
CA TYR A 78 -9.00 -2.40 15.09
C TYR A 78 -8.69 -0.89 15.09
N CYS A 79 -8.01 -0.38 14.05
CA CYS A 79 -7.74 1.06 13.91
C CYS A 79 -9.02 1.89 13.77
N ARG A 80 -10.02 1.38 13.05
CA ARG A 80 -11.33 2.01 12.90
C ARG A 80 -12.03 2.18 14.25
N ASP A 81 -12.07 1.11 15.04
CA ASP A 81 -12.73 1.10 16.35
C ASP A 81 -12.10 2.08 17.36
N ARG A 82 -10.83 2.48 17.13
CA ARG A 82 -10.13 3.47 17.96
C ARG A 82 -10.21 4.92 17.45
N GLY A 83 -11.04 5.19 16.45
CA GLY A 83 -11.35 6.55 16.01
C GLY A 83 -10.74 6.97 14.68
N TYR A 84 -10.25 6.01 13.87
CA TYR A 84 -10.01 6.28 12.46
C TYR A 84 -11.35 6.22 11.69
N LEU A 85 -11.75 7.33 11.07
CA LEU A 85 -13.09 7.51 10.53
C LEU A 85 -13.07 7.66 9.01
N LEU A 86 -13.17 6.53 8.30
CA LEU A 86 -13.79 6.49 6.97
C LEU A 86 -15.29 6.23 7.16
N ASP A 87 -16.10 6.73 6.22
CA ASP A 87 -17.49 6.25 6.12
C ASP A 87 -17.53 4.75 5.79
N ASP A 88 -18.69 4.12 6.04
CA ASP A 88 -18.86 2.68 5.85
C ASP A 88 -18.55 2.22 4.42
N ALA A 89 -18.85 3.05 3.43
CA ALA A 89 -18.64 2.71 2.03
C ALA A 89 -17.15 2.70 1.67
N TYR A 90 -16.40 3.74 2.06
CA TYR A 90 -14.96 3.82 1.83
C TYR A 90 -14.18 2.82 2.68
N PHE A 91 -14.59 2.59 3.94
CA PHE A 91 -13.97 1.57 4.76
C PHE A 91 -14.16 0.17 4.17
N SER A 92 -15.36 -0.12 3.65
CA SER A 92 -15.63 -1.40 2.98
C SER A 92 -14.73 -1.61 1.76
N LYS A 93 -14.46 -0.55 0.97
CA LYS A 93 -13.50 -0.60 -0.14
C LYS A 93 -12.07 -0.84 0.33
N LEU A 94 -11.63 -0.10 1.35
CA LEU A 94 -10.30 -0.29 1.96
C LEU A 94 -10.11 -1.73 2.44
N HIS A 95 -11.10 -2.26 3.17
CA HIS A 95 -11.07 -3.61 3.70
C HIS A 95 -10.98 -4.65 2.57
N LEU A 96 -11.81 -4.54 1.53
CA LEU A 96 -11.76 -5.44 0.38
C LEU A 96 -10.43 -5.34 -0.39
N ALA A 97 -9.91 -4.13 -0.56
CA ALA A 97 -8.61 -3.91 -1.19
C ALA A 97 -7.50 -4.63 -0.40
N ILE A 98 -7.45 -4.46 0.92
CA ILE A 98 -6.47 -5.11 1.80
C ILE A 98 -6.62 -6.63 1.81
N VAL A 99 -7.84 -7.18 1.88
CA VAL A 99 -8.01 -8.65 1.87
C VAL A 99 -7.52 -9.27 0.56
N GLY A 100 -7.81 -8.64 -0.58
CA GLY A 100 -7.61 -9.24 -1.91
C GLY A 100 -6.27 -8.96 -2.58
N HIS A 101 -5.43 -8.05 -2.05
CA HIS A 101 -4.29 -7.53 -2.81
C HIS A 101 -3.22 -8.56 -3.22
N SER A 102 -3.04 -9.64 -2.44
CA SER A 102 -2.02 -10.66 -2.73
C SER A 102 -2.46 -11.72 -3.73
N LYS A 103 -3.77 -11.88 -3.97
CA LYS A 103 -4.35 -12.88 -4.87
C LYS A 103 -5.63 -12.35 -5.52
N PRO A 104 -5.54 -11.36 -6.42
CA PRO A 104 -6.74 -10.86 -7.05
C PRO A 104 -7.26 -11.90 -8.07
N CYS A 105 -8.31 -12.64 -7.69
CA CYS A 105 -8.87 -13.74 -8.48
C CYS A 105 -9.75 -13.27 -9.66
N SER A 106 -10.29 -12.05 -9.56
CA SER A 106 -11.17 -11.45 -10.55
C SER A 106 -11.16 -9.94 -10.39
N ASP A 107 -11.53 -9.22 -11.44
CA ASP A 107 -11.75 -7.77 -11.39
C ASP A 107 -12.79 -7.43 -10.30
N PRO A 108 -12.47 -6.53 -9.35
CA PRO A 108 -13.37 -6.16 -8.26
C PRO A 108 -14.52 -5.24 -8.72
N GLY A 109 -14.46 -4.69 -9.93
CA GLY A 109 -15.46 -3.77 -10.49
C GLY A 109 -15.42 -2.33 -9.93
N ASP A 110 -14.87 -2.13 -8.72
CA ASP A 110 -14.67 -0.82 -8.11
C ASP A 110 -13.29 -0.24 -8.44
N GLU A 111 -13.28 0.99 -8.97
CA GLU A 111 -12.06 1.66 -9.45
C GLU A 111 -11.04 1.93 -8.33
N THR A 112 -11.48 2.20 -7.09
CA THR A 112 -10.56 2.41 -5.96
C THR A 112 -9.79 1.13 -5.65
N ILE A 113 -10.49 -0.01 -5.63
CA ILE A 113 -9.86 -1.32 -5.36
C ILE A 113 -8.89 -1.69 -6.48
N ARG A 114 -9.28 -1.45 -7.75
CA ARG A 114 -8.38 -1.66 -8.91
C ARG A 114 -7.10 -0.86 -8.80
N ILE A 115 -7.19 0.43 -8.46
CA ILE A 115 -6.02 1.29 -8.30
C ILE A 115 -5.12 0.78 -7.17
N CYS A 116 -5.67 0.38 -6.03
CA CYS A 116 -4.90 -0.20 -4.92
C CYS A 116 -4.11 -1.43 -5.38
N TRP A 117 -4.76 -2.36 -6.06
CA TRP A 117 -4.12 -3.60 -6.53
C TRP A 117 -3.08 -3.35 -7.63
N ASP A 118 -3.38 -2.48 -8.60
CA ASP A 118 -2.44 -2.10 -9.64
C ASP A 118 -1.23 -1.38 -9.05
N ALA A 119 -1.42 -0.51 -8.06
CA ALA A 119 -0.34 0.22 -7.40
C ALA A 119 0.66 -0.70 -6.69
N GLU A 120 0.16 -1.76 -6.04
CA GLU A 120 0.98 -2.82 -5.45
C GLU A 120 1.75 -3.60 -6.53
N GLN A 121 1.03 -4.07 -7.54
CA GLN A 121 1.60 -4.85 -8.63
C GLN A 121 2.68 -4.07 -9.39
N LEU A 122 2.49 -2.75 -9.57
CA LEU A 122 3.46 -1.86 -10.22
C LEU A 122 4.78 -1.72 -9.43
N ASP A 123 4.80 -2.06 -8.14
CA ASP A 123 6.00 -2.06 -7.29
C ASP A 123 6.70 -3.42 -7.20
N LEU A 124 6.33 -4.42 -8.00
CA LEU A 124 6.99 -5.74 -8.00
C LEU A 124 8.44 -5.71 -8.54
N GLY A 125 8.90 -4.57 -9.07
CA GLY A 125 10.29 -4.40 -9.50
C GLY A 125 11.32 -4.66 -8.39
N ARG A 126 10.98 -4.37 -7.14
CA ARG A 126 11.78 -4.66 -5.94
C ARG A 126 12.10 -6.15 -5.77
N LEU A 127 11.24 -7.01 -6.33
CA LEU A 127 11.38 -8.47 -6.33
C LEU A 127 11.97 -9.01 -7.64
N GLY A 128 12.47 -8.12 -8.52
CA GLY A 128 12.99 -8.50 -9.84
C GLY A 128 11.92 -8.85 -10.87
N ILE A 129 10.63 -8.61 -10.57
CA ILE A 129 9.52 -8.95 -11.44
C ILE A 129 9.11 -7.74 -12.28
N THR A 130 8.88 -7.96 -13.57
CA THR A 130 8.27 -6.94 -14.44
C THR A 130 6.78 -7.21 -14.58
N PRO A 131 5.91 -6.28 -14.13
CA PRO A 131 4.47 -6.47 -14.24
C PRO A 131 4.03 -6.56 -15.71
N ARG A 132 3.06 -7.44 -15.99
CA ARG A 132 2.47 -7.57 -17.33
C ARG A 132 1.24 -6.67 -17.42
N SER A 133 1.09 -5.93 -18.52
CA SER A 133 -0.10 -5.11 -18.75
C SER A 133 -1.40 -5.91 -18.68
N SER A 134 -1.40 -7.17 -19.15
CA SER A 134 -2.56 -8.06 -19.06
C SER A 134 -2.98 -8.45 -17.63
N CYS A 135 -2.13 -8.18 -16.64
CA CYS A 135 -2.40 -8.42 -15.22
C CYS A 135 -2.86 -7.16 -14.49
N MET A 136 -3.01 -6.03 -15.19
CA MET A 136 -3.46 -4.75 -14.64
C MET A 136 -4.95 -4.53 -14.90
N TYR A 137 -5.61 -3.88 -13.96
CA TYR A 137 -7.06 -3.65 -13.97
C TYR A 137 -7.43 -2.33 -14.65
N THR A 138 -6.77 -1.24 -14.29
CA THR A 138 -7.01 0.11 -14.82
C THR A 138 -6.32 0.31 -16.17
N GLU A 139 -6.90 1.18 -17.02
CA GLU A 139 -6.27 1.55 -18.29
C GLU A 139 -4.92 2.24 -18.07
N ALA A 140 -4.83 3.12 -17.07
CA ALA A 140 -3.61 3.84 -16.73
C ALA A 140 -2.47 2.89 -16.31
N ALA A 141 -2.75 1.82 -15.55
CA ALA A 141 -1.73 0.86 -15.15
C ALA A 141 -1.29 -0.06 -16.30
N ARG A 142 -2.10 -0.20 -17.35
CA ARG A 142 -1.75 -0.97 -18.56
C ARG A 142 -0.76 -0.25 -19.46
N ASP A 143 -0.59 1.06 -19.31
CA ASP A 143 0.35 1.85 -20.08
C ASP A 143 1.80 1.35 -19.85
N PRO A 144 2.51 0.90 -20.92
CA PRO A 144 3.90 0.50 -20.82
C PRO A 144 4.82 1.56 -20.22
N ALA A 145 4.54 2.84 -20.42
CA ALA A 145 5.32 3.94 -19.84
C ALA A 145 5.16 4.00 -18.32
N VAL A 146 3.96 3.74 -17.79
CA VAL A 146 3.69 3.67 -16.36
C VAL A 146 4.39 2.46 -15.73
N ILE A 147 4.28 1.29 -16.36
CA ILE A 147 4.96 0.05 -15.92
C ILE A 147 6.48 0.24 -15.91
N ALA A 148 7.05 0.85 -16.95
CA ALA A 148 8.48 1.12 -17.02
C ALA A 148 8.93 2.11 -15.93
N TRP A 149 8.16 3.18 -15.72
CA TRP A 149 8.43 4.20 -14.70
C TRP A 149 8.41 3.61 -13.29
N SER A 150 7.35 2.90 -12.89
CA SER A 150 7.23 2.32 -11.55
C SER A 150 8.25 1.22 -11.34
N GLY A 151 8.39 0.31 -12.32
CA GLY A 151 9.27 -0.84 -12.24
C GLY A 151 10.75 -0.45 -12.18
N ASN A 152 11.17 0.60 -12.89
CA ASN A 152 12.55 1.10 -12.81
C ASN A 152 12.85 1.65 -11.41
N ARG A 153 11.97 2.50 -10.87
CA ARG A 153 12.14 3.07 -9.52
C ARG A 153 12.22 1.97 -8.45
N SER A 154 11.30 1.03 -8.53
CA SER A 154 11.21 -0.10 -7.61
C SER A 154 12.47 -0.98 -7.65
N ARG A 155 12.96 -1.34 -8.84
CA ARG A 155 14.19 -2.13 -9.04
C ARG A 155 15.45 -1.48 -8.48
N HIS A 156 15.54 -0.15 -8.55
CA HIS A 156 16.70 0.60 -8.08
C HIS A 156 16.58 1.04 -6.61
N GLY A 157 15.64 0.48 -5.85
CA GLY A 157 15.49 0.78 -4.43
C GLY A 157 15.12 2.24 -4.17
N HIS A 158 14.42 2.89 -5.09
CA HIS A 158 14.02 4.28 -4.93
C HIS A 158 13.20 4.43 -3.64
N VAL A 159 13.61 5.37 -2.78
CA VAL A 159 12.88 5.76 -1.57
C VAL A 159 12.17 7.08 -1.85
N PRO A 160 10.83 7.08 -1.90
CA PRO A 160 10.07 8.31 -2.06
C PRO A 160 10.36 9.34 -0.97
N ASN A 161 10.36 10.62 -1.34
CA ASN A 161 10.49 11.74 -0.40
C ASN A 161 9.39 11.73 0.68
N LEU A 162 8.27 11.05 0.43
CA LEU A 162 7.24 10.80 1.43
C LEU A 162 7.81 10.20 2.73
N VAL A 163 8.75 9.26 2.61
CA VAL A 163 9.40 8.60 3.75
C VAL A 163 10.20 9.60 4.58
N THR A 164 10.98 10.45 3.92
CA THR A 164 11.86 11.41 4.61
C THR A 164 11.14 12.68 5.06
N ASN A 165 10.07 13.10 4.39
CA ASN A 165 9.48 14.42 4.62
C ASN A 165 8.16 14.37 5.41
N ARG A 166 7.35 13.31 5.24
CA ARG A 166 6.02 13.19 5.87
C ARG A 166 5.99 12.07 6.90
N TRP A 167 6.61 10.93 6.59
CA TRP A 167 6.58 9.76 7.47
C TRP A 167 7.70 9.73 8.51
N GLN A 168 8.80 10.47 8.28
CA GLN A 168 9.97 10.49 9.18
C GLN A 168 9.60 10.87 10.62
N GLN A 169 8.71 11.83 10.81
CA GLN A 169 8.27 12.27 12.14
C GLN A 169 7.58 11.15 12.95
N TYR A 170 7.03 10.14 12.28
CA TYR A 170 6.38 9.00 12.90
C TYR A 170 7.34 7.82 13.15
N ARG A 171 8.58 7.87 12.63
CA ARG A 171 9.63 6.87 12.95
C ARG A 171 10.20 7.03 14.38
N GLN A 172 10.12 8.24 14.96
CA GLN A 172 10.83 8.58 16.21
C GLN A 172 10.02 8.33 17.49
N LEU A 173 8.77 7.87 17.40
CA LEU A 173 7.87 7.82 18.56
C LEU A 173 8.09 6.64 19.50
N ASP A 174 9.04 5.74 19.23
CA ASP A 174 9.22 4.53 20.04
C ASP A 174 10.52 4.48 20.86
N GLY A 175 11.22 5.60 21.04
CA GLY A 175 12.34 5.72 22.00
C GLY A 175 13.53 4.77 21.77
N ARG A 176 13.47 3.96 20.71
CA ARG A 176 14.53 3.09 20.24
C ARG A 176 15.11 3.77 19.01
N ALA A 177 16.23 4.46 19.22
CA ALA A 177 17.17 4.64 18.13
C ALA A 177 17.52 3.23 17.61
N ILE A 178 17.36 3.03 16.31
CA ILE A 178 18.01 1.92 15.61
C ILE A 178 19.50 2.26 15.54
#